data_AF-A0A2I8VLH1-F1
#
_entry.id   AF-A0A2I8VLH1-F1
#
_cell.length_a   1.000
_cell.length_b   1.000
_cell.length_c   1.000
_cell.angle_alpha   90.00
_cell.angle_beta   90.00
_cell.angle_gamma   90.00
#
_symmetry.space_group_name_H-M   'P 1'
#
loop_
_entity.id
_entity.type
_entity.pdbx_description
1 polymer ?
#
loop_
_entity_poly.entity_id
_entity_poly.type
_entity_poly.pdbx_seq_one_letter_code
_entity_poly.pdbx_strand_id
1 'polypeptide(L)'
;MFAGEATSSEEPTVLAMPDYRESNPYQAALATALEGEGVDIRTVDGRGLVAPVTRAVLAAGRPSVLHIHFLAPYMVVENERAESLGLAELLSVLLGVRLLVDLAVASVLTERLVWTAHDLRNHKGRALGTERALKHLFVRLLCDAVVVHCDRAKDVLVETFSLPAGTKRKMWTVPHGSFLDDYPDETTRSAAREALDLPADATVLLFFGWIRAYKNVPELIETFAELDHEDARLVVAGNPRTDDIARQVRDAAADDDRVDLTLEFVPDDEVQTYMRAADVVTLPFETEEQSLLTSGSVLLAMGFERAVVAPRLGCVGELLAAERPPLEPHRDAFEARTTDRVLTDGGATGVRRVAGGVVYERTSELGEALRTALDADLGSMGARNRSYAEALRWDAIAARTRAVYLDE
;
A
#
# COMPACT_ATOMS: atom_id res chain seq x y z
N MET A 1 18.17 -36.65 -31.53
CA MET A 1 17.28 -37.03 -30.42
C MET A 1 18.11 -36.96 -29.15
N PHE A 2 18.27 -35.75 -28.61
CA PHE A 2 18.75 -35.51 -27.27
C PHE A 2 17.73 -34.56 -26.69
N ALA A 3 16.67 -35.14 -26.13
CA ALA A 3 15.78 -34.43 -25.23
C ALA A 3 16.62 -34.15 -24.00
N GLY A 4 17.07 -32.90 -23.84
CA GLY A 4 17.60 -32.43 -22.57
C GLY A 4 16.48 -32.53 -21.56
N GLU A 5 16.68 -33.38 -20.56
CA GLU A 5 15.87 -33.48 -19.37
C GLU A 5 15.66 -32.09 -18.77
N ALA A 6 14.42 -31.82 -18.35
CA ALA A 6 14.04 -30.61 -17.65
C ALA A 6 15.03 -30.36 -16.51
N THR A 7 15.71 -29.22 -16.57
CA THR A 7 16.54 -28.73 -15.46
C THR A 7 15.66 -28.67 -14.23
N SER A 8 16.00 -29.46 -13.23
CA SER A 8 15.46 -29.37 -11.87
C SER A 8 15.49 -27.88 -11.49
N SER A 9 14.34 -27.24 -11.30
CA SER A 9 14.29 -25.85 -10.88
C SER A 9 14.81 -25.79 -9.45
N GLU A 10 16.09 -25.43 -9.30
CA GLU A 10 16.66 -25.14 -7.99
C GLU A 10 15.79 -24.07 -7.32
N GLU A 11 15.45 -24.30 -6.06
CA GLU A 11 14.72 -23.36 -5.22
C GLU A 11 15.43 -22.00 -5.26
N PRO A 12 14.75 -20.90 -5.64
CA PRO A 12 15.42 -19.62 -5.76
C PRO A 12 15.90 -19.15 -4.38
N THR A 13 17.17 -18.75 -4.29
CA THR A 13 17.75 -18.15 -3.09
C THR A 13 17.62 -16.64 -3.19
N VAL A 14 16.88 -16.03 -2.26
CA VAL A 14 16.51 -14.62 -2.29
C VAL A 14 17.14 -13.90 -1.10
N LEU A 15 17.83 -12.80 -1.36
CA LEU A 15 18.19 -11.83 -0.33
C LEU A 15 17.30 -10.60 -0.45
N ALA A 16 16.38 -10.44 0.50
CA ALA A 16 15.47 -9.30 0.57
C ALA A 16 16.02 -8.20 1.51
N MET A 17 15.96 -6.95 1.08
CA MET A 17 16.58 -5.82 1.79
C MET A 17 15.77 -4.52 1.68
N PRO A 18 15.76 -3.66 2.73
CA PRO A 18 16.18 -3.92 4.12
C PRO A 18 15.21 -4.88 4.86
N ASP A 19 15.51 -5.26 6.11
CA ASP A 19 14.63 -6.10 6.93
C ASP A 19 13.76 -5.25 7.85
N TYR A 20 12.51 -5.07 7.46
CA TYR A 20 11.47 -4.38 8.22
C TYR A 20 10.39 -5.31 8.73
N ARG A 21 10.60 -6.62 8.75
CA ARG A 21 9.54 -7.59 9.16
C ARG A 21 8.98 -7.35 10.56
N GLU A 22 9.77 -6.79 11.48
CA GLU A 22 9.30 -6.43 12.83
C GLU A 22 8.29 -5.26 12.84
N SER A 23 8.28 -4.42 11.80
CA SER A 23 7.48 -3.18 11.76
C SER A 23 6.62 -3.05 10.51
N ASN A 24 6.77 -3.96 9.55
CA ASN A 24 6.06 -3.98 8.27
C ASN A 24 5.44 -5.37 8.04
N PRO A 25 4.14 -5.55 8.32
CA PRO A 25 3.46 -6.84 8.22
C PRO A 25 3.47 -7.40 6.79
N TYR A 26 3.47 -6.54 5.75
CA TYR A 26 3.58 -6.97 4.35
C TYR A 26 4.85 -7.81 4.13
N GLN A 27 5.99 -7.37 4.65
CA GLN A 27 7.25 -8.06 4.41
C GLN A 27 7.33 -9.37 5.21
N ALA A 28 6.80 -9.38 6.43
CA ALA A 28 6.76 -10.58 7.26
C ALA A 28 5.87 -11.67 6.64
N ALA A 29 4.66 -11.29 6.22
CA ALA A 29 3.71 -12.22 5.60
C ALA A 29 4.20 -12.71 4.24
N LEU A 30 4.74 -11.83 3.39
CA LEU A 30 5.31 -12.22 2.10
C LEU A 30 6.49 -13.19 2.28
N ALA A 31 7.41 -12.92 3.22
CA ALA A 31 8.56 -13.79 3.45
C ALA A 31 8.11 -15.18 3.90
N THR A 32 7.20 -15.25 4.88
CA THR A 32 6.65 -16.52 5.38
C THR A 32 5.95 -17.32 4.27
N ALA A 33 5.16 -16.65 3.43
CA ALA A 33 4.47 -17.31 2.34
C ALA A 33 5.41 -17.75 1.21
N LEU A 34 6.46 -16.98 0.91
CA LEU A 34 7.51 -17.37 -0.04
C LEU A 34 8.28 -18.62 0.43
N GLU A 35 8.59 -18.73 1.72
CA GLU A 35 9.17 -19.97 2.29
C GLU A 35 8.26 -21.17 2.04
N GLY A 36 6.94 -20.99 2.20
CA GLY A 36 5.93 -22.00 1.88
C GLY A 36 5.90 -22.44 0.40
N GLU A 37 6.30 -21.55 -0.51
CA GLU A 37 6.41 -21.78 -1.97
C GLU A 37 7.80 -22.29 -2.40
N GLY A 38 8.64 -22.73 -1.45
CA GLY A 38 9.97 -23.27 -1.73
C GLY A 38 10.99 -22.22 -2.16
N VAL A 39 10.91 -21.01 -1.60
CA VAL A 39 11.90 -19.95 -1.79
C VAL A 39 12.79 -19.86 -0.54
N ASP A 40 14.11 -20.02 -0.69
CA ASP A 40 15.06 -19.75 0.40
C ASP A 40 15.26 -18.23 0.52
N ILE A 41 14.37 -17.57 1.27
CA ILE A 41 14.42 -16.13 1.51
C ILE A 41 15.20 -15.80 2.79
N ARG A 42 16.15 -14.88 2.66
CA ARG A 42 16.90 -14.29 3.77
C ARG A 42 16.70 -12.79 3.73
N THR A 43 16.54 -12.17 4.89
CA THR A 43 16.41 -10.72 5.01
C THR A 43 17.57 -10.14 5.79
N VAL A 44 18.06 -8.99 5.34
CA VAL A 44 19.07 -8.23 6.07
C VAL A 44 18.86 -6.74 5.89
N ASP A 45 19.18 -5.97 6.92
CA ASP A 45 19.15 -4.51 6.85
C ASP A 45 20.26 -3.91 5.97
N GLY A 46 21.41 -4.58 5.87
CA GLY A 46 22.56 -4.07 5.12
C GLY A 46 23.03 -2.67 5.57
N ARG A 47 23.34 -2.45 6.85
CA ARG A 47 23.79 -1.12 7.31
C ARG A 47 25.28 -0.89 7.05
N GLY A 48 25.64 0.33 6.68
CA GLY A 48 27.05 0.74 6.59
C GLY A 48 27.34 1.78 5.51
N LEU A 49 28.45 2.51 5.68
CA LEU A 49 28.89 3.55 4.74
C LEU A 49 29.59 2.98 3.50
N VAL A 50 30.21 1.80 3.59
CA VAL A 50 31.00 1.21 2.51
C VAL A 50 30.29 0.01 1.90
N ALA A 51 29.74 0.18 0.70
CA ALA A 51 29.09 -0.86 -0.13
C ALA A 51 28.19 -1.85 0.64
N PRO A 52 27.20 -1.37 1.42
CA PRO A 52 26.33 -2.19 2.25
C PRO A 52 25.61 -3.31 1.50
N VAL A 53 25.13 -3.04 0.28
CA VAL A 53 24.36 -4.00 -0.51
C VAL A 53 25.28 -5.09 -1.03
N THR A 54 26.40 -4.72 -1.66
CA THR A 54 27.39 -5.69 -2.16
C THR A 54 27.94 -6.56 -1.02
N ARG A 55 28.22 -5.97 0.15
CA ARG A 55 28.70 -6.73 1.31
C ARG A 55 27.66 -7.73 1.82
N ALA A 56 26.39 -7.33 1.85
CA ALA A 56 25.29 -8.22 2.21
C ALA A 56 25.17 -9.40 1.23
N VAL A 57 25.19 -9.12 -0.08
CA VAL A 57 25.17 -10.15 -1.14
C VAL A 57 26.33 -11.15 -1.00
N LEU A 58 27.55 -10.65 -0.77
CA LEU A 58 28.72 -11.51 -0.57
C LEU A 58 28.61 -12.34 0.71
N ALA A 59 28.15 -11.76 1.81
CA ALA A 59 27.97 -12.46 3.08
C ALA A 59 26.87 -13.53 3.01
N ALA A 60 25.84 -13.31 2.20
CA ALA A 60 24.77 -14.27 1.95
C ALA A 60 25.16 -15.41 0.99
N GLY A 61 26.37 -15.39 0.42
CA GLY A 61 26.85 -16.43 -0.48
C GLY A 61 26.42 -16.27 -1.93
N ARG A 62 26.17 -15.03 -2.40
CA ARG A 62 25.71 -14.72 -3.77
C ARG A 62 24.36 -15.38 -4.11
N PRO A 63 23.27 -14.92 -3.49
CA PRO A 63 21.91 -15.39 -3.79
C PRO A 63 21.61 -15.24 -5.29
N SER A 64 20.73 -16.09 -5.82
CA SER A 64 20.27 -15.97 -7.21
C SER A 64 19.48 -14.66 -7.40
N VAL A 65 18.70 -14.24 -6.41
CA VAL A 65 17.91 -13.00 -6.47
C VAL A 65 18.30 -12.03 -5.34
N LEU A 66 18.58 -10.78 -5.72
CA LEU A 66 18.57 -9.63 -4.80
C LEU A 66 17.23 -8.90 -4.93
N HIS A 67 16.43 -8.89 -3.87
CA HIS A 67 15.13 -8.22 -3.85
C HIS A 67 15.17 -6.96 -2.95
N ILE A 68 15.17 -5.79 -3.58
CA ILE A 68 15.11 -4.51 -2.87
C ILE A 68 13.66 -4.10 -2.64
N HIS A 69 13.28 -3.85 -1.38
CA HIS A 69 11.98 -3.28 -1.03
C HIS A 69 12.05 -1.75 -0.93
N PHE A 70 13.05 -1.24 -0.20
CA PHE A 70 13.17 0.20 0.07
C PHE A 70 14.59 0.71 -0.23
N LEU A 71 14.68 1.77 -1.03
CA LEU A 71 15.96 2.42 -1.37
C LEU A 71 16.32 3.54 -0.39
N ALA A 72 15.32 4.23 0.17
CA ALA A 72 15.49 5.40 1.02
C ALA A 72 16.50 5.21 2.17
N PRO A 73 16.54 4.07 2.89
CA PRO A 73 17.45 3.87 4.02
C PRO A 73 18.94 3.93 3.65
N TYR A 74 19.27 3.68 2.38
CA TYR A 74 20.65 3.67 1.89
C TYR A 74 21.08 4.98 1.25
N MET A 75 20.16 5.95 1.14
CA MET A 75 20.40 7.21 0.45
C MET A 75 19.94 8.46 1.21
N VAL A 76 18.98 8.37 2.13
CA VAL A 76 18.44 9.53 2.86
C VAL A 76 19.11 9.62 4.24
N VAL A 77 19.68 10.79 4.55
CA VAL A 77 20.22 11.07 5.88
C VAL A 77 19.10 11.53 6.82
N GLU A 78 18.95 10.83 7.94
CA GLU A 78 17.96 11.12 8.99
C GLU A 78 18.58 11.59 10.32
N ASN A 79 19.78 12.18 10.27
CA ASN A 79 20.52 12.59 11.47
C ASN A 79 20.32 14.09 11.78
N GLU A 80 19.74 14.41 12.94
CA GLU A 80 19.49 15.79 13.41
C GLU A 80 20.74 16.69 13.40
N ARG A 81 21.94 16.14 13.65
CA ARG A 81 23.18 16.92 13.57
C ARG A 81 23.50 17.32 12.14
N ALA A 82 23.36 16.41 11.19
CA ALA A 82 23.58 16.72 9.77
C ALA A 82 22.54 17.72 9.26
N GLU A 83 21.32 17.69 9.81
CA GLU A 83 20.27 18.67 9.53
C GLU A 83 20.62 20.05 10.09
N SER A 84 21.01 20.13 11.35
CA SER A 84 21.40 21.40 12.00
C SER A 84 22.59 22.09 11.32
N LEU A 85 23.45 21.31 10.66
CA LEU A 85 24.61 21.80 9.92
C LEU A 85 24.30 22.10 8.43
N GLY A 86 23.08 21.85 7.96
CA GLY A 86 22.70 22.06 6.56
C GLY A 86 23.36 21.10 5.57
N LEU A 87 23.91 19.97 6.04
CA LEU A 87 24.66 19.01 5.22
C LEU A 87 23.80 17.82 4.74
N ALA A 88 22.61 17.63 5.30
CA ALA A 88 21.77 16.46 5.04
C ALA A 88 21.46 16.25 3.55
N GLU A 89 21.19 17.32 2.80
CA GLU A 89 20.91 17.25 1.36
C GLU A 89 22.12 16.74 0.58
N LEU A 90 23.29 17.39 0.73
CA LEU A 90 24.53 17.01 0.07
C LEU A 90 24.94 15.57 0.40
N LEU A 91 24.85 15.18 1.66
CA LEU A 91 25.16 13.81 2.08
C LEU A 91 24.20 12.80 1.46
N SER A 92 22.91 13.14 1.36
CA SER A 92 21.93 12.25 0.71
C SER A 92 22.22 12.07 -0.78
N VAL A 93 22.70 13.12 -1.46
CA VAL A 93 23.19 13.02 -2.85
C VAL A 93 24.36 12.05 -2.96
N LEU A 94 25.38 12.20 -2.10
CA LEU A 94 26.56 11.34 -2.11
C LEU A 94 26.21 9.88 -1.81
N LEU A 95 25.34 9.64 -0.84
CA LEU A 95 24.86 8.29 -0.50
C LEU A 95 24.04 7.68 -1.64
N GLY A 96 23.24 8.48 -2.35
CA GLY A 96 22.51 8.06 -3.54
C GLY A 96 23.45 7.63 -4.68
N VAL A 97 24.45 8.45 -5.03
CA VAL A 97 25.44 8.07 -6.06
C VAL A 97 26.19 6.80 -5.68
N ARG A 98 26.61 6.70 -4.41
CA ARG A 98 27.25 5.50 -3.87
C ARG A 98 26.33 4.29 -3.96
N LEU A 99 25.05 4.42 -3.59
CA LEU A 99 24.06 3.34 -3.68
C LEU A 99 23.90 2.84 -5.11
N LEU A 100 23.87 3.74 -6.10
CA LEU A 100 23.78 3.33 -7.51
C LEU A 100 25.00 2.50 -7.94
N VAL A 101 26.20 2.88 -7.53
CA VAL A 101 27.43 2.11 -7.78
C VAL A 101 27.40 0.77 -7.05
N ASP A 102 26.97 0.76 -5.79
CA ASP A 102 26.85 -0.46 -4.97
C ASP A 102 25.85 -1.45 -5.59
N LEU A 103 24.70 -0.96 -6.06
CA LEU A 103 23.69 -1.77 -6.76
C LEU A 103 24.22 -2.30 -8.10
N ALA A 104 25.02 -1.52 -8.84
CA ALA A 104 25.61 -1.97 -10.09
C ALA A 104 26.66 -3.07 -9.89
N VAL A 105 27.38 -3.06 -8.76
CA VAL A 105 28.29 -4.16 -8.40
C VAL A 105 27.48 -5.37 -7.95
N ALA A 106 26.49 -5.16 -7.08
CA ALA A 106 25.61 -6.22 -6.60
C ALA A 106 24.86 -6.93 -7.74
N SER A 107 24.40 -6.20 -8.76
CA SER A 107 23.69 -6.77 -9.92
C SER A 107 24.56 -7.70 -10.76
N VAL A 108 25.89 -7.60 -10.68
CA VAL A 108 26.82 -8.52 -11.36
C VAL A 108 27.10 -9.76 -10.50
N LEU A 109 26.80 -9.70 -9.20
CA LEU A 109 27.02 -10.77 -8.23
C LEU A 109 25.78 -11.63 -7.98
N THR A 110 24.64 -11.25 -8.54
CA THR A 110 23.35 -11.96 -8.47
C THR A 110 22.83 -12.21 -9.86
N GLU A 111 21.99 -13.22 -10.05
CA GLU A 111 21.38 -13.53 -11.36
C GLU A 111 20.25 -12.56 -11.70
N ARG A 112 19.53 -12.09 -10.69
CA ARG A 112 18.44 -11.11 -10.84
C ARG A 112 18.42 -10.05 -9.76
N LEU A 113 18.18 -8.82 -10.18
CA LEU A 113 17.88 -7.68 -9.33
C LEU A 113 16.41 -7.27 -9.47
N VAL A 114 15.64 -7.52 -8.41
CA VAL A 114 14.21 -7.22 -8.33
C VAL A 114 13.99 -6.03 -7.40
N TRP A 115 13.07 -5.14 -7.75
CA TRP A 115 12.65 -4.04 -6.87
C TRP A 115 11.13 -4.01 -6.72
N THR A 116 10.61 -4.01 -5.49
CA THR A 116 9.19 -3.69 -5.26
C THR A 116 9.03 -2.19 -5.04
N ALA A 117 8.20 -1.55 -5.86
CA ALA A 117 7.93 -0.12 -5.77
C ALA A 117 6.85 0.17 -4.71
N HIS A 118 7.25 0.22 -3.45
CA HIS A 118 6.36 0.60 -2.33
C HIS A 118 6.04 2.10 -2.32
N ASP A 119 7.05 2.94 -2.55
CA ASP A 119 6.94 4.40 -2.49
C ASP A 119 7.57 5.07 -3.72
N LEU A 120 6.87 6.06 -4.28
CA LEU A 120 7.43 6.90 -5.35
C LEU A 120 8.55 7.81 -4.86
N ARG A 121 8.44 8.33 -3.63
CA ARG A 121 9.37 9.29 -3.04
C ARG A 121 9.55 9.00 -1.56
N ASN A 122 10.67 9.41 -1.00
CA ASN A 122 10.88 9.30 0.44
C ASN A 122 9.94 10.23 1.22
N HIS A 123 9.46 9.76 2.37
CA HIS A 123 8.54 10.50 3.24
C HIS A 123 9.13 11.77 3.86
N LYS A 124 10.44 12.02 3.75
CA LYS A 124 11.10 13.23 4.28
C LYS A 124 11.09 14.38 3.28
N GLY A 125 10.74 14.14 2.01
CA GLY A 125 10.79 15.17 0.97
C GLY A 125 12.21 15.63 0.63
N ARG A 126 13.25 14.83 0.93
CA ARG A 126 14.66 15.22 0.79
C ARG A 126 15.29 14.71 -0.49
N ALA A 127 16.24 15.45 -1.05
CA ALA A 127 16.97 15.05 -2.24
C ALA A 127 16.09 14.51 -3.37
N LEU A 128 14.87 15.04 -3.52
CA LEU A 128 13.84 14.45 -4.39
C LEU A 128 14.27 14.38 -5.86
N GLY A 129 15.00 15.39 -6.33
CA GLY A 129 15.59 15.39 -7.67
C GLY A 129 16.62 14.28 -7.85
N THR A 130 17.46 14.05 -6.83
CA THR A 130 18.47 13.00 -6.84
C THR A 130 17.85 11.61 -6.67
N GLU A 131 16.85 11.45 -5.81
CA GLU A 131 16.08 10.20 -5.70
C GLU A 131 15.43 9.85 -7.03
N ARG A 132 14.79 10.83 -7.68
CA ARG A 132 14.21 10.64 -9.01
C ARG A 132 15.26 10.22 -10.04
N ALA A 133 16.41 10.89 -10.10
CA ALA A 133 17.48 10.56 -11.03
C ALA A 133 18.11 9.17 -10.74
N LEU A 134 18.29 8.82 -9.46
CA LEU A 134 18.78 7.51 -9.04
C LEU A 134 17.80 6.41 -9.43
N LYS A 135 16.51 6.55 -9.07
CA LYS A 135 15.47 5.58 -9.43
C LYS A 135 15.33 5.45 -10.94
N HIS A 136 15.44 6.56 -11.70
CA HIS A 136 15.49 6.53 -13.16
C HIS A 136 16.63 5.62 -13.66
N LEU A 137 17.86 5.86 -13.22
CA LEU A 137 19.04 5.10 -13.65
C LEU A 137 18.98 3.64 -13.17
N PHE A 138 18.59 3.42 -11.92
CA PHE A 138 18.45 2.11 -11.31
C PHE A 138 17.46 1.23 -12.07
N VAL A 139 16.24 1.70 -12.28
CA VAL A 139 15.19 0.92 -12.99
C VAL A 139 15.57 0.70 -14.46
N ARG A 140 16.11 1.73 -15.12
CA ARG A 140 16.48 1.64 -16.53
C ARG A 140 17.64 0.68 -16.75
N LEU A 141 18.69 0.78 -15.95
CA LEU A 141 19.99 0.14 -16.23
C LEU A 141 20.25 -1.12 -15.42
N LEU A 142 19.72 -1.23 -14.19
CA LEU A 142 20.13 -2.27 -13.24
C LEU A 142 19.02 -3.26 -12.89
N CYS A 143 17.76 -2.82 -12.79
CA CYS A 143 16.66 -3.75 -12.49
C CYS A 143 16.41 -4.72 -13.65
N ASP A 144 16.25 -5.99 -13.32
CA ASP A 144 15.72 -7.03 -14.21
C ASP A 144 14.19 -7.05 -14.14
N ALA A 145 13.64 -6.90 -12.94
CA ALA A 145 12.21 -6.81 -12.70
C ALA A 145 11.85 -5.72 -11.68
N VAL A 146 10.67 -5.13 -11.86
CA VAL A 146 10.04 -4.20 -10.91
C VAL A 146 8.67 -4.74 -10.55
N VAL A 147 8.42 -4.99 -9.28
CA VAL A 147 7.09 -5.38 -8.79
C VAL A 147 6.29 -4.13 -8.46
N VAL A 148 5.05 -4.09 -8.97
CA VAL A 148 4.04 -3.08 -8.64
C VAL A 148 2.76 -3.78 -8.22
N HIS A 149 1.91 -3.08 -7.47
CA HIS A 149 0.69 -3.69 -6.92
C HIS A 149 -0.58 -3.48 -7.74
N CYS A 150 -0.50 -2.71 -8.82
CA CYS A 150 -1.57 -2.47 -9.78
C CYS A 150 -0.98 -1.94 -11.10
N ASP A 151 -1.75 -1.97 -12.18
CA ASP A 151 -1.28 -1.48 -13.48
C ASP A 151 -1.16 0.03 -13.54
N ARG A 152 -2.04 0.75 -12.84
CA ARG A 152 -1.91 2.21 -12.74
C ARG A 152 -0.54 2.62 -12.18
N ALA A 153 0.03 1.84 -11.27
CA ALA A 153 1.36 2.12 -10.72
C ALA A 153 2.48 2.02 -11.78
N LYS A 154 2.34 1.19 -12.82
CA LYS A 154 3.29 1.13 -13.95
C LYS A 154 3.36 2.49 -14.64
N ASP A 155 2.22 3.09 -14.96
CA ASP A 155 2.13 4.40 -15.60
C ASP A 155 2.71 5.49 -14.71
N VAL A 156 2.31 5.49 -13.44
CA VAL A 156 2.76 6.48 -12.45
C VAL A 156 4.27 6.43 -12.28
N LEU A 157 4.89 5.24 -12.24
CA LEU A 157 6.35 5.10 -12.19
C LEU A 157 7.04 5.62 -13.44
N VAL A 158 6.50 5.31 -14.62
CA VAL A 158 7.06 5.77 -15.90
C VAL A 158 7.06 7.28 -15.98
N GLU A 159 5.95 7.92 -15.62
CA GLU A 159 5.81 9.37 -15.59
C GLU A 159 6.71 10.00 -14.52
N THR A 160 6.62 9.51 -13.28
CA THR A 160 7.31 10.09 -12.12
C THR A 160 8.82 10.03 -12.26
N PHE A 161 9.37 8.93 -12.79
CA PHE A 161 10.80 8.78 -12.99
C PHE A 161 11.26 9.06 -14.42
N SER A 162 10.36 9.54 -15.29
CA SER A 162 10.65 9.81 -16.70
C SER A 162 11.31 8.63 -17.41
N LEU A 163 10.81 7.42 -17.15
CA LEU A 163 11.36 6.19 -17.71
C LEU A 163 11.00 6.07 -19.19
N PRO A 164 11.88 5.49 -20.04
CA PRO A 164 11.50 5.12 -21.39
C PRO A 164 10.31 4.15 -21.39
N ALA A 165 9.37 4.30 -22.33
CA ALA A 165 8.16 3.46 -22.39
C ALA A 165 8.46 1.95 -22.42
N GLY A 166 9.54 1.54 -23.08
CA GLY A 166 10.00 0.15 -23.14
C GLY A 166 10.42 -0.44 -21.78
N THR A 167 10.51 0.36 -20.72
CA THR A 167 10.81 -0.09 -19.36
C THR A 167 9.63 -0.84 -18.73
N LYS A 168 8.39 -0.59 -19.18
CA LYS A 168 7.18 -1.28 -18.68
C LYS A 168 7.26 -2.80 -18.81
N ARG A 169 7.99 -3.33 -19.79
CA ARG A 169 8.21 -4.78 -19.97
C ARG A 169 8.93 -5.45 -18.79
N LYS A 170 9.61 -4.68 -17.95
CA LYS A 170 10.26 -5.16 -16.72
C LYS A 170 9.31 -5.10 -15.52
N MET A 171 8.17 -4.43 -15.64
CA MET A 171 7.24 -4.19 -14.54
C MET A 171 6.22 -5.32 -14.48
N TRP A 172 6.11 -5.96 -13.33
CA TRP A 172 5.18 -7.04 -13.05
C TRP A 172 4.13 -6.55 -12.06
N THR A 173 2.86 -6.76 -12.40
CA THR A 173 1.76 -6.49 -11.46
C THR A 173 1.57 -7.72 -10.58
N VAL A 174 1.94 -7.58 -9.31
CA VAL A 174 1.68 -8.53 -8.24
C VAL A 174 0.90 -7.78 -7.17
N PRO A 175 -0.42 -8.00 -7.04
CA PRO A 175 -1.23 -7.34 -6.02
C PRO A 175 -0.64 -7.49 -4.60
N HIS A 176 -0.92 -6.52 -3.74
CA HIS A 176 -0.57 -6.63 -2.33
C HIS A 176 -1.44 -7.72 -1.66
N GLY A 177 -0.88 -8.46 -0.70
CA GLY A 177 -1.63 -9.49 0.04
C GLY A 177 -2.71 -8.92 0.94
N SER A 178 -3.79 -9.66 1.15
CA SER A 178 -4.85 -9.28 2.10
C SER A 178 -4.47 -9.62 3.54
N PHE A 179 -5.10 -8.92 4.48
CA PHE A 179 -4.92 -9.13 5.92
C PHE A 179 -5.99 -10.06 6.53
N LEU A 180 -6.56 -10.96 5.71
CA LEU A 180 -7.71 -11.79 6.10
C LEU A 180 -7.44 -12.71 7.29
N ASP A 181 -6.21 -13.21 7.38
CA ASP A 181 -5.82 -14.18 8.41
C ASP A 181 -4.97 -13.53 9.52
N ASP A 182 -4.76 -12.21 9.45
CA ASP A 182 -3.88 -11.47 10.37
C ASP A 182 -4.62 -10.94 11.61
N TYR A 183 -5.96 -10.82 11.54
CA TYR A 183 -6.80 -10.30 12.60
C TYR A 183 -7.96 -11.26 12.89
N PRO A 184 -8.39 -11.42 14.16
CA PRO A 184 -9.60 -12.17 14.48
C PRO A 184 -10.82 -11.60 13.76
N ASP A 185 -11.76 -12.45 13.41
CA ASP A 185 -12.97 -12.07 12.68
C ASP A 185 -14.18 -12.88 13.15
N GLU A 186 -14.40 -12.85 14.47
CA GLU A 186 -15.33 -13.75 15.17
C GLU A 186 -16.52 -13.01 15.79
N THR A 187 -16.43 -11.68 15.94
CA THR A 187 -17.51 -10.87 16.50
C THR A 187 -18.62 -10.58 15.49
N THR A 188 -19.83 -10.38 16.01
CA THR A 188 -20.99 -9.98 15.18
C THR A 188 -21.13 -8.46 15.13
N ARG A 189 -21.79 -7.93 14.09
CA ARG A 189 -22.12 -6.49 13.99
C ARG A 189 -22.84 -5.98 15.25
N SER A 190 -23.78 -6.76 15.79
CA SER A 190 -24.54 -6.37 16.99
C SER A 190 -23.65 -6.29 18.23
N ALA A 191 -22.82 -7.31 18.48
CA ALA A 191 -21.92 -7.32 19.64
C ALA A 191 -20.85 -6.23 19.54
N ALA A 192 -20.34 -5.99 18.33
CA ALA A 192 -19.38 -4.92 18.06
C ALA A 192 -19.98 -3.53 18.32
N ARG A 193 -21.23 -3.29 17.91
CA ARG A 193 -21.93 -2.02 18.18
C ARG A 193 -22.27 -1.84 19.65
N GLU A 194 -22.70 -2.89 20.33
CA GLU A 194 -22.92 -2.86 21.78
C GLU A 194 -21.63 -2.51 22.53
N ALA A 195 -20.49 -3.08 22.14
CA ALA A 195 -19.19 -2.79 22.73
C ALA A 195 -18.74 -1.34 22.54
N LEU A 196 -19.20 -0.67 21.48
CA LEU A 196 -18.89 0.73 21.15
C LEU A 196 -20.02 1.71 21.50
N ASP A 197 -21.09 1.25 22.17
CA ASP A 197 -22.29 2.05 22.49
C ASP A 197 -22.96 2.72 21.26
N LEU A 198 -22.92 2.03 20.12
CA LEU A 198 -23.45 2.53 18.84
C LEU A 198 -24.92 2.08 18.63
N PRO A 199 -25.79 2.95 18.06
CA PRO A 199 -27.15 2.56 17.73
C PRO A 199 -27.20 1.40 16.71
N ALA A 200 -28.11 0.43 16.95
CA ALA A 200 -28.23 -0.76 16.11
C ALA A 200 -28.60 -0.46 14.64
N ASP A 201 -29.39 0.59 14.41
CA ASP A 201 -29.92 0.97 13.10
C ASP A 201 -29.14 2.12 12.43
N ALA A 202 -28.13 2.69 13.10
CA ALA A 202 -27.31 3.75 12.53
C ALA A 202 -26.45 3.26 11.36
N THR A 203 -26.16 4.14 10.41
CA THR A 203 -25.12 3.91 9.39
C THR A 203 -23.78 4.37 9.94
N VAL A 204 -22.86 3.44 10.18
CA VAL A 204 -21.57 3.70 10.84
C VAL A 204 -20.47 3.83 9.80
N LEU A 205 -19.88 5.02 9.71
CA LEU A 205 -18.67 5.31 8.96
C LEU A 205 -17.47 5.13 9.88
N LEU A 206 -16.41 4.47 9.40
CA LEU A 206 -15.19 4.23 10.18
C LEU A 206 -13.96 4.80 9.49
N PHE A 207 -13.17 5.59 10.21
CA PHE A 207 -11.75 5.72 9.94
C PHE A 207 -10.96 4.80 10.88
N PHE A 208 -10.04 4.00 10.34
CA PHE A 208 -9.20 3.10 11.15
C PHE A 208 -7.71 3.18 10.81
N GLY A 209 -6.88 3.29 11.86
CA GLY A 209 -5.43 3.13 11.80
C GLY A 209 -4.63 4.37 12.20
N TRP A 210 -3.37 4.44 11.79
CA TRP A 210 -2.51 5.58 12.11
C TRP A 210 -3.08 6.90 11.58
N ILE A 211 -3.25 7.88 12.46
CA ILE A 211 -3.71 9.23 12.12
C ILE A 211 -2.48 10.09 11.82
N ARG A 212 -2.26 10.35 10.53
CA ARG A 212 -1.18 11.18 9.99
C ARG A 212 -1.78 12.31 9.16
N ALA A 213 -1.02 13.39 8.93
CA ALA A 213 -1.50 14.56 8.16
C ALA A 213 -2.17 14.16 6.83
N TYR A 214 -1.47 13.40 5.99
CA TYR A 214 -2.01 12.95 4.70
C TYR A 214 -3.27 12.07 4.78
N LYS A 215 -3.58 11.49 5.96
CA LYS A 215 -4.80 10.71 6.18
C LYS A 215 -6.04 11.59 6.36
N ASN A 216 -5.85 12.90 6.49
CA ASN A 216 -6.87 13.95 6.41
C ASN A 216 -8.11 13.71 7.30
N VAL A 217 -7.88 13.22 8.52
CA VAL A 217 -8.96 12.91 9.48
C VAL A 217 -9.73 14.17 9.91
N PRO A 218 -9.10 15.34 10.17
CA PRO A 218 -9.85 16.56 10.48
C PRO A 218 -10.87 16.94 9.39
N GLU A 219 -10.46 16.96 8.12
CA GLU A 219 -11.36 17.24 6.99
C GLU A 219 -12.54 16.25 6.92
N LEU A 220 -12.30 14.97 7.21
CA LEU A 220 -13.39 13.99 7.26
C LEU A 220 -14.42 14.32 8.33
N ILE A 221 -13.98 14.71 9.52
CA ILE A 221 -14.88 15.07 10.62
C ILE A 221 -15.67 16.33 10.25
N GLU A 222 -14.99 17.37 9.75
CA GLU A 222 -15.62 18.63 9.32
C GLU A 222 -16.63 18.37 8.19
N THR A 223 -16.27 17.57 7.19
CA THR A 223 -17.16 17.19 6.09
C THR A 223 -18.35 16.35 6.55
N PHE A 224 -18.12 15.46 7.52
CA PHE A 224 -19.18 14.64 8.10
C PHE A 224 -20.19 15.49 8.89
N ALA A 225 -19.72 16.50 9.62
CA ALA A 225 -20.58 17.42 10.37
C ALA A 225 -21.59 18.15 9.45
N GLU A 226 -21.20 18.44 8.20
CA GLU A 226 -22.06 19.06 7.18
C GLU A 226 -23.08 18.10 6.52
N LEU A 227 -23.09 16.81 6.88
CA LEU A 227 -24.06 15.86 6.36
C LEU A 227 -25.40 15.97 7.10
N ASP A 228 -26.45 16.23 6.33
CA ASP A 228 -27.85 16.20 6.79
C ASP A 228 -28.34 14.74 6.92
N HIS A 229 -27.75 14.01 7.88
CA HIS A 229 -28.03 12.61 8.14
C HIS A 229 -27.92 12.31 9.65
N GLU A 230 -29.04 12.42 10.37
CA GLU A 230 -29.08 12.26 11.84
C GLU A 230 -28.77 10.82 12.29
N ASP A 231 -29.10 9.83 11.45
CA ASP A 231 -28.87 8.40 11.72
C ASP A 231 -27.45 7.92 11.38
N ALA A 232 -26.58 8.81 10.85
CA ALA A 232 -25.20 8.47 10.58
C ALA A 232 -24.34 8.63 11.85
N ARG A 233 -23.32 7.80 11.99
CA ARG A 233 -22.28 7.90 13.03
C ARG A 233 -20.91 7.83 12.39
N LEU A 234 -19.95 8.60 12.90
CA LEU A 234 -18.55 8.53 12.49
C LEU A 234 -17.71 8.05 13.65
N VAL A 235 -17.06 6.91 13.47
CA VAL A 235 -16.06 6.39 14.41
C VAL A 235 -14.67 6.67 13.86
N VAL A 236 -13.82 7.32 14.63
CA VAL A 236 -12.41 7.53 14.32
C VAL A 236 -11.58 6.77 15.34
N ALA A 237 -10.97 5.66 14.92
CA ALA A 237 -10.21 4.79 15.79
C ALA A 237 -8.77 4.60 15.31
N GLY A 238 -7.80 4.96 16.14
CA GLY A 238 -6.39 4.67 15.92
C GLY A 238 -5.44 5.75 16.42
N ASN A 239 -4.15 5.51 16.20
CA ASN A 239 -3.08 6.21 16.90
C ASN A 239 -2.64 7.51 16.20
N PRO A 240 -2.78 8.70 16.81
CA PRO A 240 -2.20 9.94 16.31
C PRO A 240 -0.68 9.89 16.26
N ARG A 241 -0.10 10.31 15.12
CA ARG A 241 1.35 10.36 14.98
C ARG A 241 1.99 11.47 15.80
N THR A 242 1.25 12.56 16.06
CA THR A 242 1.69 13.74 16.80
C THR A 242 0.58 14.24 17.71
N ASP A 243 0.95 14.93 18.79
CA ASP A 243 -0.04 15.60 19.66
C ASP A 243 -0.82 16.69 18.92
N ASP A 244 -0.21 17.28 17.90
CA ASP A 244 -0.84 18.32 17.09
C ASP A 244 -2.01 17.79 16.27
N ILE A 245 -1.81 16.68 15.53
CA ILE A 245 -2.92 16.07 14.79
C ILE A 245 -3.98 15.51 15.75
N ALA A 246 -3.58 15.04 16.93
CA ALA A 246 -4.53 14.62 17.97
C ALA A 246 -5.39 15.78 18.49
N ARG A 247 -4.84 16.99 18.61
CA ARG A 247 -5.63 18.19 18.96
C ARG A 247 -6.59 18.55 17.84
N GLN A 248 -6.11 18.66 16.61
CA GLN A 248 -6.94 18.99 15.44
C GLN A 248 -8.14 18.05 15.31
N VAL A 249 -7.95 16.74 15.48
CA VAL A 249 -9.03 15.75 15.44
C VAL A 249 -10.05 15.94 16.58
N ARG A 250 -9.60 16.25 17.80
CA ARG A 250 -10.51 16.53 18.93
C ARG A 250 -11.28 17.83 18.72
N ASP A 251 -10.60 18.87 18.26
CA ASP A 251 -11.21 20.18 18.02
C ASP A 251 -12.27 20.09 16.92
N ALA A 252 -12.01 19.35 15.83
CA ALA A 252 -12.98 19.13 14.76
C ALA A 252 -14.23 18.34 15.22
N ALA A 253 -14.07 17.43 16.18
CA ALA A 253 -15.18 16.61 16.70
C ALA A 253 -15.96 17.25 17.86
N ALA A 254 -15.50 18.38 18.40
CA ALA A 254 -15.95 18.88 19.70
C ALA A 254 -17.46 19.20 19.78
N ASP A 255 -18.07 19.57 18.65
CA ASP A 255 -19.45 20.06 18.58
C ASP A 255 -20.42 19.09 17.87
N ASP A 256 -20.00 17.85 17.56
CA ASP A 256 -20.85 16.84 16.90
C ASP A 256 -20.91 15.53 17.71
N ASP A 257 -22.07 15.28 18.33
CA ASP A 257 -22.32 14.10 19.16
C ASP A 257 -22.48 12.79 18.35
N ARG A 258 -22.44 12.87 17.02
CA ARG A 258 -22.42 11.72 16.12
C ARG A 258 -20.99 11.20 15.87
N VAL A 259 -19.96 11.83 16.44
CA VAL A 259 -18.54 11.50 16.22
C VAL A 259 -17.90 10.88 17.46
N ASP A 260 -17.52 9.60 17.35
CA ASP A 260 -16.84 8.85 18.40
C ASP A 260 -15.34 8.77 18.14
N LEU A 261 -14.52 9.17 19.12
CA LEU A 261 -13.05 9.19 19.00
C LEU A 261 -12.38 8.17 19.91
N THR A 262 -11.59 7.27 19.32
CA THR A 262 -10.57 6.45 20.02
C THR A 262 -9.19 6.83 19.49
N LEU A 263 -8.47 7.71 20.19
CA LEU A 263 -7.19 8.29 19.74
C LEU A 263 -5.98 7.61 20.39
N GLU A 264 -5.89 6.30 20.24
CA GLU A 264 -4.80 5.47 20.79
C GLU A 264 -4.46 4.28 19.89
N PHE A 265 -3.44 3.53 20.25
CA PHE A 265 -3.12 2.28 19.56
C PHE A 265 -4.19 1.23 19.88
N VAL A 266 -4.85 0.73 18.83
CA VAL A 266 -5.84 -0.36 18.93
C VAL A 266 -5.11 -1.71 18.77
N PRO A 267 -5.16 -2.60 19.79
CA PRO A 267 -4.61 -3.94 19.70
C PRO A 267 -5.24 -4.78 18.58
N ASP A 268 -4.48 -5.74 18.05
CA ASP A 268 -4.91 -6.57 16.91
C ASP A 268 -6.22 -7.34 17.18
N ASP A 269 -6.47 -7.78 18.41
CA ASP A 269 -7.69 -8.50 18.81
C ASP A 269 -8.94 -7.62 18.91
N GLU A 270 -8.76 -6.31 19.03
CA GLU A 270 -9.84 -5.32 19.07
C GLU A 270 -10.20 -4.74 17.69
N VAL A 271 -9.34 -4.91 16.68
CA VAL A 271 -9.58 -4.44 15.30
C VAL A 271 -10.94 -4.89 14.77
N GLN A 272 -11.31 -6.14 15.06
CA GLN A 272 -12.58 -6.74 14.64
C GLN A 272 -13.81 -5.96 15.15
N THR A 273 -13.72 -5.38 16.36
CA THR A 273 -14.82 -4.63 16.98
C THR A 273 -15.14 -3.40 16.14
N TYR A 274 -14.12 -2.62 15.78
CA TYR A 274 -14.32 -1.44 14.94
C TYR A 274 -14.79 -1.82 13.53
N MET A 275 -14.11 -2.78 12.90
CA MET A 275 -14.42 -3.18 11.52
C MET A 275 -15.82 -3.78 11.38
N ARG A 276 -16.27 -4.61 12.33
CA ARG A 276 -17.60 -5.25 12.28
C ARG A 276 -18.72 -4.31 12.68
N ALA A 277 -18.46 -3.26 13.47
CA ALA A 277 -19.44 -2.23 13.79
C ALA A 277 -19.76 -1.32 12.59
N ALA A 278 -18.76 -1.05 11.75
CA ALA A 278 -18.85 -0.17 10.58
C ALA A 278 -19.69 -0.75 9.43
N ASP A 279 -20.42 0.10 8.72
CA ASP A 279 -21.04 -0.26 7.43
C ASP A 279 -20.15 0.15 6.25
N VAL A 280 -19.34 1.19 6.42
CA VAL A 280 -18.39 1.69 5.42
C VAL A 280 -17.11 2.21 6.08
N VAL A 281 -15.96 1.92 5.47
CA VAL A 281 -14.67 2.48 5.90
C VAL A 281 -14.32 3.68 5.02
N THR A 282 -14.09 4.83 5.64
CA THR A 282 -13.76 6.07 4.95
C THR A 282 -12.29 6.40 5.15
N LEU A 283 -11.58 6.55 4.04
CA LEU A 283 -10.13 6.76 3.98
C LEU A 283 -9.85 8.02 3.17
N PRO A 284 -9.94 9.21 3.80
CA PRO A 284 -10.09 10.48 3.11
C PRO A 284 -8.74 11.06 2.65
N PHE A 285 -7.83 10.23 2.13
CA PHE A 285 -6.44 10.63 1.87
C PHE A 285 -6.34 11.95 1.07
N GLU A 286 -5.35 12.77 1.39
CA GLU A 286 -5.09 14.00 0.63
C GLU A 286 -4.80 13.64 -0.83
N THR A 287 -5.56 14.24 -1.77
CA THR A 287 -5.43 13.91 -3.21
C THR A 287 -4.13 14.39 -3.84
N GLU A 288 -3.42 15.26 -3.14
CA GLU A 288 -2.11 15.79 -3.53
C GLU A 288 -0.96 14.88 -3.07
N GLU A 289 -1.23 13.88 -2.24
CA GLU A 289 -0.25 12.93 -1.73
C GLU A 289 0.16 11.94 -2.83
N GLN A 290 1.28 12.24 -3.49
CA GLN A 290 1.80 11.44 -4.59
C GLN A 290 2.54 10.18 -4.14
N SER A 291 2.87 10.01 -2.85
CA SER A 291 3.63 8.81 -2.40
C SER A 291 2.78 7.55 -2.24
N LEU A 292 1.45 7.69 -2.10
CA LEU A 292 0.54 6.56 -1.89
C LEU A 292 0.35 5.73 -3.16
N LEU A 293 1.04 4.60 -3.24
CA LEU A 293 0.78 3.58 -4.25
C LEU A 293 -0.20 2.52 -3.75
N THR A 294 -0.05 2.08 -2.51
CA THR A 294 -0.93 1.08 -1.89
C THR A 294 -1.34 1.51 -0.49
N SER A 295 -2.43 0.92 0.00
CA SER A 295 -2.95 1.23 1.33
C SER A 295 -3.43 -0.05 2.01
N GLY A 296 -2.73 -0.43 3.09
CA GLY A 296 -3.13 -1.59 3.88
C GLY A 296 -4.50 -1.41 4.54
N SER A 297 -4.89 -0.18 4.88
CA SER A 297 -6.22 0.13 5.43
C SER A 297 -7.36 -0.21 4.45
N VAL A 298 -7.12 -0.07 3.13
CA VAL A 298 -8.12 -0.47 2.12
C VAL A 298 -8.27 -1.99 2.12
N LEU A 299 -7.16 -2.73 2.07
CA LEU A 299 -7.18 -4.20 2.07
C LEU A 299 -7.74 -4.79 3.37
N LEU A 300 -7.49 -4.14 4.50
CA LEU A 300 -8.07 -4.49 5.80
C LEU A 300 -9.60 -4.33 5.77
N ALA A 301 -10.09 -3.17 5.34
CA ALA A 301 -11.52 -2.93 5.20
C ALA A 301 -12.19 -3.94 4.25
N MET A 302 -11.53 -4.23 3.13
CA MET A 302 -12.01 -5.24 2.19
C MET A 302 -12.07 -6.63 2.82
N GLY A 303 -11.04 -6.99 3.58
CA GLY A 303 -10.97 -8.25 4.33
C GLY A 303 -12.15 -8.38 5.29
N PHE A 304 -12.57 -7.32 5.98
CA PHE A 304 -13.71 -7.33 6.89
C PHE A 304 -15.08 -7.18 6.21
N GLU A 305 -15.15 -7.31 4.88
CA GLU A 305 -16.40 -7.17 4.12
C GLU A 305 -17.01 -5.77 4.23
N ARG A 306 -16.17 -4.73 4.26
CA ARG A 306 -16.64 -3.33 4.32
C ARG A 306 -16.57 -2.68 2.95
N ALA A 307 -17.59 -1.90 2.60
CA ALA A 307 -17.49 -0.93 1.53
C ALA A 307 -16.43 0.13 1.89
N VAL A 308 -15.85 0.78 0.87
CA VAL A 308 -14.81 1.79 1.08
C VAL A 308 -15.16 3.11 0.40
N VAL A 309 -14.97 4.22 1.10
CA VAL A 309 -14.93 5.57 0.50
C VAL A 309 -13.50 6.06 0.53
N ALA A 310 -12.91 6.35 -0.63
CA ALA A 310 -11.52 6.76 -0.71
C ALA A 310 -11.24 7.56 -2.00
N PRO A 311 -10.21 8.42 -2.05
CA PRO A 311 -9.83 9.07 -3.28
C PRO A 311 -9.22 8.07 -4.27
N ARG A 312 -9.30 8.38 -5.56
CA ARG A 312 -8.75 7.57 -6.65
C ARG A 312 -7.24 7.80 -6.80
N LEU A 313 -6.49 7.41 -5.77
CA LEU A 313 -5.03 7.52 -5.70
C LEU A 313 -4.34 6.16 -5.83
N GLY A 314 -3.16 6.14 -6.44
CA GLY A 314 -2.35 4.93 -6.60
C GLY A 314 -3.16 3.75 -7.14
N CYS A 315 -3.16 2.65 -6.38
CA CYS A 315 -3.91 1.44 -6.69
C CYS A 315 -5.33 1.40 -6.13
N VAL A 316 -5.76 2.39 -5.34
CA VAL A 316 -7.06 2.36 -4.63
C VAL A 316 -8.23 2.27 -5.61
N GLY A 317 -8.20 3.07 -6.67
CA GLY A 317 -9.26 3.07 -7.69
C GLY A 317 -9.40 1.73 -8.41
N GLU A 318 -8.27 1.16 -8.85
CA GLU A 318 -8.23 -0.13 -9.53
C GLU A 318 -8.69 -1.26 -8.60
N LEU A 319 -8.22 -1.24 -7.35
CA LEU A 319 -8.55 -2.22 -6.33
C LEU A 319 -10.05 -2.26 -6.01
N LEU A 320 -10.71 -1.10 -5.88
CA LEU A 320 -12.15 -1.01 -5.58
C LEU A 320 -13.04 -1.17 -6.82
N ALA A 321 -12.52 -0.98 -8.03
CA ALA A 321 -13.27 -1.11 -9.27
C ALA A 321 -13.20 -2.51 -9.89
N ALA A 322 -12.10 -3.24 -9.68
CA ALA A 322 -11.87 -4.53 -10.30
C ALA A 322 -12.83 -5.61 -9.78
N GLU A 323 -13.34 -6.44 -10.68
CA GLU A 323 -14.27 -7.51 -10.29
C GLU A 323 -13.56 -8.69 -9.59
N ARG A 324 -12.30 -8.94 -9.98
CA ARG A 324 -11.43 -9.99 -9.46
C ARG A 324 -9.97 -9.55 -9.62
N PRO A 325 -9.04 -10.02 -8.77
CA PRO A 325 -7.63 -9.76 -9.00
C PRO A 325 -7.13 -10.50 -10.24
N PRO A 326 -6.03 -10.02 -10.85
CA PRO A 326 -5.38 -10.73 -11.95
C PRO A 326 -4.99 -12.13 -11.49
N LEU A 327 -5.31 -13.15 -12.30
CA LEU A 327 -5.05 -14.56 -11.95
C LEU A 327 -3.54 -14.84 -11.85
N GLU A 328 -2.79 -14.35 -12.84
CA GLU A 328 -1.34 -14.53 -12.98
C GLU A 328 -0.60 -13.20 -12.85
N PRO A 329 0.67 -13.20 -12.41
CA PRO A 329 1.50 -12.02 -12.50
C PRO A 329 1.71 -11.70 -13.98
N HIS A 330 1.63 -10.41 -14.34
CA HIS A 330 1.63 -10.06 -15.75
C HIS A 330 2.33 -8.71 -15.99
N ARG A 331 2.92 -8.62 -17.18
CA ARG A 331 3.69 -7.47 -17.66
C ARG A 331 2.87 -6.50 -18.48
N ASP A 332 1.95 -7.03 -19.28
CA ASP A 332 1.05 -6.25 -20.11
C ASP A 332 0.07 -5.45 -19.23
N ALA A 333 -0.70 -4.55 -19.81
CA ALA A 333 -1.82 -3.99 -19.06
C ALA A 333 -2.85 -5.12 -18.88
N PHE A 334 -3.20 -5.45 -17.65
CA PHE A 334 -4.49 -6.07 -17.37
C PHE A 334 -5.54 -5.09 -17.88
N GLU A 335 -6.13 -5.43 -19.01
CA GLU A 335 -7.48 -4.99 -19.30
C GLU A 335 -8.34 -5.62 -18.21
N ALA A 336 -8.41 -4.95 -17.05
CA ALA A 336 -9.49 -5.18 -16.14
C ALA A 336 -10.72 -5.16 -17.04
N ARG A 337 -11.48 -6.25 -17.02
CA ARG A 337 -12.82 -6.25 -17.60
C ARG A 337 -13.74 -5.34 -16.77
N THR A 338 -13.22 -4.25 -16.21
CA THR A 338 -13.92 -2.98 -16.14
C THR A 338 -14.40 -2.69 -17.55
N THR A 339 -15.64 -3.10 -17.80
CA THR A 339 -16.49 -2.30 -18.65
C THR A 339 -16.27 -0.83 -18.26
N ASP A 340 -15.50 -0.10 -19.08
CA ASP A 340 -15.59 1.36 -19.21
C ASP A 340 -17.06 1.81 -19.33
N ARG A 341 -17.97 0.88 -19.67
CA ARG A 341 -19.42 1.04 -19.68
C ARG A 341 -20.10 1.24 -18.32
N VAL A 342 -19.43 1.06 -17.17
CA VAL A 342 -19.97 1.49 -15.85
C VAL A 342 -19.37 2.84 -15.41
N LEU A 343 -18.37 3.35 -16.12
CA LEU A 343 -17.69 4.60 -15.80
C LEU A 343 -18.31 5.85 -16.45
N THR A 344 -19.47 5.71 -17.12
CA THR A 344 -20.14 6.81 -17.85
C THR A 344 -21.32 7.46 -17.14
N ASP A 345 -21.64 7.09 -15.90
CA ASP A 345 -22.62 7.84 -15.11
C ASP A 345 -21.92 8.68 -14.06
N GLY A 346 -21.81 9.98 -14.35
CA GLY A 346 -21.38 10.97 -13.40
C GLY A 346 -21.37 12.34 -14.06
N GLY A 347 -22.16 13.25 -13.50
CA GLY A 347 -22.26 14.63 -13.94
C GLY A 347 -20.95 15.42 -13.77
N ALA A 348 -21.04 16.71 -13.47
CA ALA A 348 -19.90 17.63 -13.42
C ALA A 348 -18.82 17.30 -12.34
N THR A 349 -19.00 16.23 -11.55
CA THR A 349 -18.20 15.88 -10.36
C THR A 349 -17.34 14.64 -10.62
N GLY A 350 -16.23 14.49 -9.89
CA GLY A 350 -15.29 13.37 -9.98
C GLY A 350 -15.69 12.14 -9.16
N VAL A 351 -16.82 12.17 -8.46
CA VAL A 351 -17.32 11.08 -7.61
C VAL A 351 -17.91 9.95 -8.46
N ARG A 352 -17.53 8.69 -8.17
CA ARG A 352 -18.00 7.50 -8.89
C ARG A 352 -18.28 6.36 -7.92
N ARG A 353 -19.42 5.70 -8.10
CA ARG A 353 -19.68 4.39 -7.49
C ARG A 353 -18.91 3.33 -8.27
N VAL A 354 -18.21 2.47 -7.55
CA VAL A 354 -17.45 1.33 -8.08
C VAL A 354 -17.88 0.06 -7.36
N ALA A 355 -17.42 -1.10 -7.84
CA ALA A 355 -17.89 -2.40 -7.34
C ALA A 355 -17.73 -2.56 -5.82
N GLY A 356 -16.63 -2.03 -5.27
CA GLY A 356 -16.27 -2.13 -3.85
C GLY A 356 -16.54 -0.89 -3.01
N GLY A 357 -17.14 0.18 -3.56
CA GLY A 357 -17.26 1.43 -2.81
C GLY A 357 -17.55 2.67 -3.64
N VAL A 358 -17.11 3.82 -3.12
CA VAL A 358 -17.20 5.13 -3.77
C VAL A 358 -15.82 5.76 -3.85
N VAL A 359 -15.42 6.19 -5.04
CA VAL A 359 -14.15 6.88 -5.27
C VAL A 359 -14.36 8.30 -5.76
N TYR A 360 -13.42 9.18 -5.46
CA TYR A 360 -13.45 10.60 -5.85
C TYR A 360 -12.07 11.11 -6.26
N GLU A 361 -11.98 12.26 -6.95
CA GLU A 361 -10.71 12.72 -7.55
C GLU A 361 -10.05 13.84 -6.74
N ARG A 362 -10.84 14.69 -6.08
CA ARG A 362 -10.36 15.86 -5.33
C ARG A 362 -10.89 15.84 -3.90
N THR A 363 -10.09 16.27 -2.93
CA THR A 363 -10.51 16.37 -1.51
C THR A 363 -11.85 17.11 -1.34
N SER A 364 -12.09 18.17 -2.10
CA SER A 364 -13.34 18.94 -2.08
C SER A 364 -14.61 18.15 -2.44
N GLU A 365 -14.46 16.93 -2.97
CA GLU A 365 -15.55 16.04 -3.37
C GLU A 365 -15.91 15.02 -2.29
N LEU A 366 -15.18 14.99 -1.17
CA LEU A 366 -15.40 14.04 -0.08
C LEU A 366 -16.86 14.06 0.39
N GLY A 367 -17.45 15.24 0.59
CA GLY A 367 -18.84 15.34 1.05
C GLY A 367 -19.86 14.74 0.08
N GLU A 368 -19.64 14.88 -1.23
CA GLU A 368 -20.49 14.22 -2.24
C GLU A 368 -20.25 12.70 -2.26
N ALA A 369 -19.00 12.25 -2.07
CA ALA A 369 -18.68 10.84 -1.95
C ALA A 369 -19.34 10.18 -0.73
N LEU A 370 -19.36 10.88 0.43
CA LEU A 370 -20.06 10.41 1.64
C LEU A 370 -21.56 10.28 1.41
N ARG A 371 -22.21 11.30 0.84
CA ARG A 371 -23.65 11.24 0.49
C ARG A 371 -23.94 10.10 -0.49
N THR A 372 -23.10 9.96 -1.52
CA THR A 372 -23.21 8.90 -2.52
C THR A 372 -23.10 7.50 -1.91
N ALA A 373 -22.27 7.34 -0.87
CA ALA A 373 -22.09 6.08 -0.14
C ALA A 373 -23.26 5.80 0.81
N LEU A 374 -23.79 6.81 1.49
CA LEU A 374 -24.97 6.68 2.36
C LEU A 374 -26.21 6.21 1.58
N ASP A 375 -26.33 6.59 0.31
CA ASP A 375 -27.39 6.16 -0.60
C ASP A 375 -27.10 4.84 -1.35
N ALA A 376 -25.99 4.16 -1.06
CA ALA A 376 -25.54 2.97 -1.79
C ALA A 376 -25.87 1.66 -1.05
N ASP A 377 -25.84 0.55 -1.79
CA ASP A 377 -25.87 -0.80 -1.21
C ASP A 377 -24.48 -1.19 -0.68
N LEU A 378 -24.16 -0.71 0.52
CA LEU A 378 -22.88 -0.93 1.19
C LEU A 378 -22.61 -2.41 1.46
N GLY A 379 -23.66 -3.21 1.71
CA GLY A 379 -23.54 -4.65 1.95
C GLY A 379 -23.05 -5.39 0.70
N SER A 380 -23.65 -5.10 -0.45
CA SER A 380 -23.21 -5.68 -1.74
C SER A 380 -21.78 -5.27 -2.09
N MET A 381 -21.42 -4.00 -1.87
CA MET A 381 -20.05 -3.50 -2.06
C MET A 381 -19.05 -4.22 -1.13
N GLY A 382 -19.40 -4.39 0.14
CA GLY A 382 -18.60 -5.11 1.12
C GLY A 382 -18.39 -6.58 0.76
N ALA A 383 -19.44 -7.29 0.38
CA ALA A 383 -19.38 -8.69 -0.06
C ALA A 383 -18.45 -8.87 -1.27
N ARG A 384 -18.50 -7.94 -2.23
CA ARG A 384 -17.57 -7.91 -3.37
C ARG A 384 -16.13 -7.73 -2.91
N ASN A 385 -15.89 -6.80 -2.00
CA ASN A 385 -14.57 -6.55 -1.43
C ASN A 385 -13.99 -7.78 -0.71
N ARG A 386 -14.80 -8.48 0.10
CA ARG A 386 -14.38 -9.72 0.77
C ARG A 386 -13.94 -10.78 -0.24
N SER A 387 -14.76 -11.00 -1.28
CA SER A 387 -14.44 -11.97 -2.33
C SER A 387 -13.15 -11.61 -3.08
N TYR A 388 -12.89 -10.32 -3.32
CA TYR A 388 -11.64 -9.86 -3.91
C TYR A 388 -10.45 -10.12 -2.98
N ALA A 389 -10.57 -9.76 -1.70
CA ALA A 389 -9.52 -9.96 -0.69
C ALA A 389 -9.15 -11.44 -0.50
N GLU A 390 -10.10 -12.36 -0.63
CA GLU A 390 -9.86 -13.82 -0.54
C GLU A 390 -8.94 -14.33 -1.65
N ALA A 391 -9.00 -13.72 -2.84
CA ALA A 391 -8.10 -14.04 -3.96
C ALA A 391 -6.73 -13.33 -3.86
N LEU A 392 -6.51 -12.57 -2.79
CA LEU A 392 -5.24 -11.92 -2.44
C LEU A 392 -4.55 -12.57 -1.23
N ARG A 393 -4.91 -13.80 -0.86
CA ARG A 393 -4.20 -14.54 0.20
C ARG A 393 -2.72 -14.68 -0.12
N TRP A 394 -1.90 -14.73 0.93
CA TRP A 394 -0.45 -14.65 0.83
C TRP A 394 0.20 -15.79 0.07
N ASP A 395 -0.39 -16.99 0.07
CA ASP A 395 0.01 -18.13 -0.77
C ASP A 395 -0.05 -17.77 -2.26
N ALA A 396 -1.17 -17.20 -2.70
CA ALA A 396 -1.33 -16.75 -4.09
C ALA A 396 -0.36 -15.60 -4.42
N ILE A 397 -0.13 -14.66 -3.50
CA ILE A 397 0.83 -13.57 -3.71
C ILE A 397 2.27 -14.08 -3.76
N ALA A 398 2.63 -15.05 -2.93
CA ALA A 398 3.94 -15.68 -2.92
C ALA A 398 4.20 -16.44 -4.22
N ALA A 399 3.23 -17.23 -4.70
CA ALA A 399 3.34 -17.94 -5.98
C ALA A 399 3.58 -16.95 -7.14
N ARG A 400 2.82 -15.84 -7.19
CA ARG A 400 3.01 -14.76 -8.18
C ARG A 400 4.38 -14.10 -8.07
N THR A 401 4.83 -13.84 -6.85
CA THR A 401 6.15 -13.22 -6.60
C THR A 401 7.29 -14.17 -6.98
N ARG A 402 7.13 -15.47 -6.72
CA ARG A 402 8.07 -16.52 -7.13
C ARG A 402 8.20 -16.58 -8.65
N ALA A 403 7.11 -16.46 -9.41
CA ALA A 403 7.19 -16.39 -10.87
C ALA A 403 8.00 -15.17 -11.36
N VAL A 404 7.93 -14.03 -10.67
CA VAL A 404 8.80 -12.87 -10.97
C VAL A 404 10.28 -13.20 -10.78
N TYR A 405 10.62 -13.95 -9.71
CA TYR A 405 11.99 -14.40 -9.45
C TYR A 405 12.51 -15.35 -10.53
N LEU A 406 11.64 -16.19 -11.09
CA LEU A 406 12.01 -17.20 -12.10
C LEU A 406 11.85 -16.72 -13.55
N ASP A 407 11.21 -15.56 -13.78
CA ASP A 407 10.80 -15.06 -15.10
C ASP A 407 9.69 -15.86 -15.80
N GLU A 408 8.86 -16.56 -15.03
CA GLU A 408 7.85 -17.49 -15.53
C GLU A 408 6.53 -16.83 -15.95
#